data_AF-A0A838W664-F1
#
_entry.id   AF-A0A838W664-F1
#
_cell.length_a   1.000
_cell.length_b   1.000
_cell.length_c   1.000
_cell.angle_alpha   90.00
_cell.angle_beta   90.00
_cell.angle_gamma   90.00
#
_symmetry.space_group_name_H-M   'P 1'
#
loop_
_entity.id
_entity.type
_entity.pdbx_description
1 polymer ?
#
loop_
_entity_poly.entity_id
_entity_poly.type
_entity_poly.pdbx_seq_one_letter_code
_entity_poly.pdbx_strand_id
1 'polypeptide(L)'
;MSVKDRLHHLVDALPESEVPTAERILDALRATSDPVAWALDNAPLDDEPDDDDFDGGLTEAREEMRTGKGIPHEEVKRMLGLD
;
A
#
# COMPACT_ATOMS: atom_id res chain seq x y z
N MET A 1 -30.79 0.62 -10.87
CA MET A 1 -30.11 0.81 -9.58
C MET A 1 -29.27 -0.42 -9.29
N SER A 2 -27.95 -0.25 -9.30
CA SER A 2 -26.99 -1.31 -9.02
C SER A 2 -27.05 -1.72 -7.54
N VAL A 3 -26.41 -2.84 -7.19
CA VAL A 3 -26.22 -3.23 -5.78
C VAL A 3 -25.39 -2.19 -5.03
N LYS A 4 -24.39 -1.58 -5.69
CA LYS A 4 -23.56 -0.52 -5.11
C LYS A 4 -24.36 0.75 -4.84
N ASP A 5 -25.24 1.15 -5.75
CA ASP A 5 -26.09 2.33 -5.59
C ASP A 5 -26.99 2.18 -4.34
N ARG A 6 -27.52 0.97 -4.09
CA ARG A 6 -28.28 0.68 -2.87
C ARG A 6 -27.44 0.80 -1.61
N LEU A 7 -26.20 0.33 -1.62
CA LEU A 7 -25.30 0.43 -0.47
C LEU A 7 -24.95 1.89 -0.16
N HIS A 8 -24.65 2.71 -1.18
CA HIS A 8 -24.39 4.14 -0.99
C HIS A 8 -25.58 4.86 -0.36
N HIS A 9 -26.80 4.62 -0.86
CA HIS A 9 -28.01 5.20 -0.26
C HIS A 9 -28.26 4.77 1.18
N LEU A 10 -27.89 3.54 1.56
CA LEU A 10 -27.98 3.10 2.95
C LEU A 10 -26.99 3.83 3.84
N VAL A 11 -25.76 4.02 3.39
CA VAL A 11 -24.73 4.78 4.12
C VAL A 11 -25.15 6.24 4.29
N ASP A 12 -25.66 6.87 3.23
CA ASP A 12 -26.11 8.27 3.26
C ASP A 12 -27.31 8.51 4.19
N ALA A 13 -28.11 7.47 4.44
CA ALA A 13 -29.30 7.55 5.29
C ALA A 13 -29.03 7.24 6.77
N LEU A 14 -27.81 6.85 7.14
CA LEU A 14 -27.46 6.56 8.53
C LEU A 14 -27.41 7.85 9.36
N PRO A 15 -27.86 7.82 10.63
CA PRO A 15 -27.55 8.90 11.55
C PRO A 15 -26.04 9.00 11.76
N GLU A 16 -25.52 10.21 11.92
CA GLU A 16 -24.08 10.48 12.03
C GLU A 16 -23.40 9.67 13.16
N SER A 17 -24.14 9.35 14.23
CA SER A 17 -23.67 8.50 15.33
C SER A 17 -23.33 7.06 14.92
N GLU A 18 -23.92 6.56 13.83
CA GLU A 18 -23.74 5.18 13.36
C GLU A 18 -22.71 5.07 12.22
N VAL A 19 -22.28 6.19 11.64
CA VAL A 19 -21.27 6.22 10.56
C VAL A 19 -19.97 5.53 10.97
N PRO A 20 -19.39 5.77 12.18
CA PRO A 20 -18.18 5.07 12.60
C PRO A 20 -18.34 3.54 12.69
N THR A 21 -19.54 3.07 13.06
CA THR A 21 -19.84 1.64 13.11
C THR A 21 -19.91 1.05 11.71
N ALA A 22 -20.58 1.73 10.78
CA ALA A 22 -20.69 1.31 9.39
C ALA A 22 -19.33 1.26 8.68
N GLU A 23 -18.47 2.27 8.91
CA GLU A 23 -17.09 2.31 8.41
C GLU A 23 -16.31 1.06 8.85
N ARG A 24 -16.30 0.76 10.16
CA ARG A 24 -15.62 -0.43 10.70
C ARG A 24 -16.10 -1.75 10.08
N ILE A 25 -17.39 -1.88 9.80
CA ILE A 25 -17.96 -3.09 9.18
C ILE A 25 -17.49 -3.21 7.72
N LEU A 26 -17.55 -2.12 6.97
CA LEU A 26 -17.13 -2.10 5.57
C LEU A 26 -15.62 -2.36 5.43
N ASP A 27 -14.81 -1.81 6.33
CA ASP A 27 -13.38 -2.09 6.40
C ASP A 27 -13.09 -3.55 6.70
N ALA A 28 -13.81 -4.17 7.63
CA ALA A 28 -13.65 -5.60 7.90
C ALA A 28 -14.00 -6.47 6.68
N LEU A 29 -15.04 -6.10 5.92
CA LEU A 29 -15.38 -6.77 4.67
C LEU A 29 -14.28 -6.61 3.61
N ARG A 30 -13.65 -5.42 3.50
CA ARG A 30 -12.49 -5.20 2.63
C ARG A 30 -11.31 -6.06 3.05
N ALA A 31 -10.95 -6.04 4.33
CA ALA A 31 -9.82 -6.78 4.88
C ALA A 31 -9.97 -8.30 4.73
N THR A 32 -11.19 -8.84 4.81
CA THR A 32 -11.43 -10.28 4.66
C THR A 32 -11.53 -10.74 3.21
N SER A 33 -11.83 -9.84 2.28
CA SER A 33 -11.96 -10.17 0.86
C SER A 33 -10.60 -10.39 0.19
N ASP A 34 -9.59 -9.60 0.59
CA ASP A 34 -8.20 -9.78 0.20
C ASP A 34 -7.28 -9.33 1.36
N PRO A 35 -6.94 -10.23 2.29
CA PRO A 35 -6.16 -9.89 3.46
C PRO A 35 -4.72 -9.51 3.13
N VAL A 36 -4.17 -9.98 2.01
CA VAL A 36 -2.80 -9.63 1.59
C VAL A 36 -2.78 -8.23 1.01
N ALA A 37 -3.70 -7.90 0.09
CA ALA A 37 -3.79 -6.54 -0.44
C ALA A 37 -4.10 -5.52 0.66
N TRP A 38 -5.00 -5.85 1.58
CA TRP A 38 -5.29 -4.97 2.72
C TRP A 38 -4.08 -4.76 3.62
N ALA A 39 -3.33 -5.82 3.92
CA ALA A 39 -2.12 -5.71 4.74
C ALA A 39 -1.05 -4.84 4.05
N LEU A 40 -0.89 -4.96 2.73
CA LEU A 40 0.04 -4.12 1.97
C LEU A 40 -0.41 -2.65 1.91
N ASP A 41 -1.70 -2.39 1.68
CA ASP A 41 -2.26 -1.03 1.62
C ASP A 41 -2.16 -0.28 2.96
N ASN A 42 -2.17 -1.02 4.09
CA ASN A 42 -2.16 -0.46 5.45
C ASN A 42 -0.84 -0.71 6.18
N ALA A 43 0.17 -1.27 5.51
CA ALA A 43 1.47 -1.44 6.11
C ALA A 43 2.06 -0.07 6.43
N PRO A 44 2.62 0.14 7.64
CA PRO A 44 3.39 1.35 7.91
C PRO A 44 4.58 1.42 6.95
N LEU A 45 5.04 2.63 6.65
CA LEU A 45 6.32 2.80 5.99
C LEU A 45 7.41 2.15 6.85
N ASP A 46 8.33 1.45 6.20
CA ASP A 46 9.52 0.94 6.84
C ASP A 46 10.45 2.12 7.16
N ASP A 47 10.69 2.33 8.46
CA ASP A 47 11.56 3.36 9.02
C ASP A 47 12.59 2.72 9.98
N GLU A 48 12.84 1.42 9.81
CA GLU A 48 13.92 0.75 10.52
C GLU A 48 15.27 1.31 10.02
N PRO A 49 16.21 1.59 10.93
CA PRO A 49 17.54 2.05 10.54
C PRO A 49 18.21 0.96 9.69
N ASP A 50 18.84 1.41 8.61
CA ASP A 50 19.76 0.62 7.80
C ASP A 50 21.01 0.29 8.65
N ASP A 51 20.94 -0.80 9.42
CA ASP A 51 22.00 -1.29 10.29
C ASP A 51 22.73 -2.48 9.64
N ASP A 52 23.97 -2.71 10.05
CA ASP A 52 24.89 -3.69 9.49
C ASP A 52 24.47 -5.15 9.77
N ASP A 53 23.40 -5.35 10.57
CA ASP A 53 22.82 -6.66 10.92
C ASP A 53 21.99 -7.29 9.77
N PHE A 54 21.65 -6.53 8.73
CA PHE A 54 21.01 -7.05 7.53
C PHE A 54 22.03 -7.73 6.60
N ASP A 55 21.61 -8.76 5.87
CA ASP A 55 22.44 -9.77 5.16
C ASP A 55 23.34 -9.27 4.01
N GLY A 56 23.61 -7.97 3.93
CA GLY A 56 24.52 -7.38 2.96
C GLY A 56 23.88 -7.01 1.62
N GLY A 57 22.57 -7.23 1.45
CA GLY A 57 21.86 -6.89 0.21
C GLY A 57 22.05 -5.43 -0.22
N LEU A 58 22.15 -4.49 0.73
CA LEU A 58 22.42 -3.09 0.41
C LEU A 58 23.87 -2.81 0.02
N THR A 59 24.83 -3.54 0.60
CA THR A 59 26.24 -3.47 0.19
C THR A 59 26.41 -3.97 -1.24
N GLU A 60 25.76 -5.08 -1.58
CA GLU A 60 25.71 -5.59 -2.95
C GLU A 60 25.07 -4.58 -3.90
N ALA A 61 23.89 -4.04 -3.56
CA ALA A 61 23.22 -3.04 -4.38
C ALA A 61 24.07 -1.78 -4.61
N ARG A 62 24.77 -1.29 -3.56
CA ARG A 62 25.70 -0.15 -3.68
C ARG A 62 26.87 -0.47 -4.62
N GLU A 63 27.42 -1.67 -4.54
CA GLU A 63 28.51 -2.12 -5.42
C GLU A 63 28.05 -2.30 -6.88
N GLU A 64 26.85 -2.82 -7.10
CA GLU A 64 26.23 -2.91 -8.42
C GLU A 64 26.03 -1.53 -9.05
N MET A 65 25.52 -0.56 -8.29
CA MET A 65 25.41 0.83 -8.75
C MET A 65 26.78 1.43 -9.06
N ARG A 66 27.80 1.19 -8.21
CA ARG A 66 29.17 1.67 -8.41
C ARG A 66 29.83 1.06 -9.66
N THR A 67 29.55 -0.20 -9.95
CA THR A 67 30.12 -0.94 -11.09
C THR A 67 29.29 -0.79 -12.37
N GLY A 68 28.20 -0.02 -12.34
CA GLY A 68 27.33 0.24 -13.50
C GLY A 68 26.43 -0.94 -13.89
N LYS A 69 26.23 -1.90 -12.98
CA LYS A 69 25.31 -3.03 -13.16
C LYS A 69 23.87 -2.68 -12.78
N GLY A 70 23.68 -1.69 -11.91
CA GLY A 70 22.36 -1.22 -11.52
C GLY A 70 21.78 -0.13 -12.44
N ILE A 71 20.46 0.07 -12.37
CA ILE A 71 19.73 1.10 -13.14
C ILE A 71 19.41 2.27 -12.20
N PRO A 72 19.79 3.52 -12.55
CA PRO A 72 19.42 4.70 -11.76
C PRO A 72 17.91 4.85 -11.61
N HIS A 73 17.45 5.31 -10.43
CA HIS A 73 16.02 5.49 -10.15
C HIS A 73 15.28 6.32 -11.21
N GLU A 74 15.88 7.41 -11.68
CA GLU A 74 15.30 8.25 -12.74
C GLU A 74 15.14 7.51 -14.07
N GLU A 75 16.01 6.56 -14.38
CA GLU A 75 15.90 5.73 -15.57
C GLU A 75 14.78 4.69 -15.43
N VAL A 76 14.65 4.09 -14.25
CA VAL A 76 13.52 3.20 -13.94
C VAL A 76 12.18 3.93 -14.10
N LYS A 77 12.07 5.18 -13.59
CA LYS A 77 10.85 5.98 -13.75
C LYS A 77 10.49 6.21 -15.21
N ARG A 78 11.47 6.58 -16.05
CA ARG A 78 11.27 6.72 -17.51
C ARG A 78 10.82 5.44 -18.18
N MET A 79 11.40 4.29 -17.82
CA MET A 79 11.01 2.99 -18.38
C MET A 79 9.57 2.62 -18.02
N LEU A 80 9.08 3.06 -16.86
CA LEU A 80 7.74 2.78 -16.36
C LEU A 80 6.72 3.86 -16.73
N GLY A 81 7.13 4.98 -17.35
CA GLY A 81 6.26 6.11 -17.67
C GLY A 81 5.74 6.84 -16.42
N LEU A 82 6.59 6.95 -15.39
CA LEU A 82 6.28 7.57 -14.09
C LEU A 82 6.97 8.95 -13.92
N ASP A 83 7.54 9.46 -15.00
CA ASP A 83 8.20 10.76 -15.12
C ASP A 83 7.23 11.93 -15.43
#